data_AF-A0A357CQH8-F1
#
_entry.id   AF-A0A357CQH8-F1
#
_cell.length_a   1.000
_cell.length_b   1.000
_cell.length_c   1.000
_cell.angle_alpha   90.00
_cell.angle_beta   90.00
_cell.angle_gamma   90.00
#
_symmetry.space_group_name_H-M   'P 1'
#
loop_
_entity.id
_entity.type
_entity.pdbx_description
1 polymer ?
#
loop_
_entity_poly.entity_id
_entity_poly.type
_entity_poly.pdbx_seq_one_letter_code
_entity_poly.pdbx_strand_id
1 'polypeptide(L)'
;MRKKSAPHLVLDAAEFNEEKAANTQMVEAVFKYDYVYDLPPLDLLLRAKGKGLINLVVQLERPDGLRIELVKKAIRLNSEAPIRLSLDKEAASASSNFLQTYEDPAALRSISMFTVKPVETFFARAEQGLIRNPLPLKGEYRLKLTSVAVGGGAALTDPSLTVA
;
A
#
# COMPACT_ATOMS: atom_id res chain seq x y z
N MET A 1 -3.32 -28.04 12.08
CA MET A 1 -3.79 -26.75 12.65
C MET A 1 -4.32 -25.90 11.49
N ARG A 2 -5.51 -25.29 11.59
CA ARG A 2 -6.11 -24.49 10.50
C ARG A 2 -5.55 -23.06 10.54
N LYS A 3 -4.87 -22.62 9.47
CA LYS A 3 -4.34 -21.24 9.38
C LYS A 3 -5.48 -20.23 9.35
N LYS A 4 -5.34 -19.09 10.05
CA LYS A 4 -6.32 -17.99 10.00
C LYS A 4 -5.99 -17.03 8.87
N SER A 5 -6.95 -16.73 8.00
CA SER A 5 -6.84 -15.75 6.91
C SER A 5 -7.36 -14.38 7.30
N ALA A 6 -6.79 -13.33 6.72
CA ALA A 6 -7.34 -11.98 6.83
C ALA A 6 -8.78 -11.94 6.25
N PRO A 7 -9.74 -11.30 6.95
CA PRO A 7 -11.09 -11.11 6.44
C PRO A 7 -11.13 -9.93 5.46
N HIS A 8 -12.22 -9.86 4.69
CA HIS A 8 -12.56 -8.65 3.96
C HIS A 8 -12.98 -7.55 4.96
N LEU A 9 -12.22 -6.46 5.03
CA LEU A 9 -12.42 -5.36 5.97
C LEU A 9 -12.28 -4.02 5.24
N VAL A 10 -13.19 -3.08 5.50
CA VAL A 10 -13.07 -1.70 5.03
C VAL A 10 -12.63 -0.82 6.19
N LEU A 11 -11.59 -0.02 5.98
CA LEU A 11 -11.02 0.93 6.92
C LEU A 11 -11.38 2.34 6.45
N ASP A 12 -12.49 2.87 6.99
CA ASP A 12 -13.04 4.17 6.62
C ASP A 12 -12.59 5.32 7.55
N ALA A 13 -12.02 4.98 8.71
CA ALA A 13 -11.56 5.94 9.71
C ALA A 13 -10.05 6.21 9.57
N ALA A 14 -9.67 6.94 8.52
CA ALA A 14 -8.31 7.44 8.41
C ALA A 14 -8.07 8.60 9.38
N GLU A 15 -6.89 8.65 9.99
CA GLU A 15 -6.38 9.94 10.49
C GLU A 15 -6.13 10.83 9.27
N PHE A 16 -6.88 11.93 9.17
CA PHE A 16 -6.97 12.73 7.96
C PHE A 16 -6.53 14.16 8.23
N ASN A 17 -5.61 14.66 7.40
CA ASN A 17 -5.22 16.07 7.36
C ASN A 17 -5.38 16.60 5.93
N GLU A 18 -5.89 17.82 5.82
CA GLU A 18 -6.15 18.47 4.54
C GLU A 18 -5.77 19.94 4.61
N GLU A 19 -4.97 20.37 3.64
CA GLU A 19 -4.60 21.76 3.43
C GLU A 19 -5.02 22.21 2.03
N LYS A 20 -5.69 23.36 1.95
CA LYS A 20 -6.18 23.93 0.70
C LYS A 20 -5.58 25.32 0.46
N ALA A 21 -5.07 25.53 -0.75
CA ALA A 21 -4.67 26.81 -1.31
C ALA A 21 -5.42 27.04 -2.63
N ALA A 22 -5.32 28.25 -3.20
CA ALA A 22 -6.15 28.69 -4.32
C ALA A 22 -6.27 27.69 -5.50
N ASN A 23 -5.19 26.99 -5.84
CA ASN A 23 -5.14 26.01 -6.94
C ASN A 23 -4.50 24.68 -6.53
N THR A 24 -4.46 24.39 -5.23
CA THR A 24 -3.76 23.22 -4.70
C THR A 24 -4.49 22.65 -3.49
N GLN A 25 -4.60 21.33 -3.44
CA GLN A 25 -5.05 20.61 -2.25
C GLN A 25 -3.98 19.58 -1.87
N MET A 26 -3.57 19.59 -0.61
CA MET A 26 -2.70 18.58 -0.03
C MET A 26 -3.55 17.72 0.90
N VAL A 27 -3.47 16.40 0.74
CA VAL A 27 -4.18 15.42 1.56
C VAL A 27 -3.19 14.44 2.14
N GLU A 28 -3.32 14.20 3.44
CA GLU A 28 -2.68 13.09 4.14
C GLU A 28 -3.77 12.24 4.80
N ALA A 29 -3.74 10.93 4.54
CA ALA A 29 -4.65 9.96 5.15
C ALA A 29 -3.85 8.76 5.65
N VAL A 30 -4.04 8.38 6.92
CA VAL A 30 -3.37 7.22 7.53
C VAL A 30 -4.41 6.19 7.96
N PHE A 31 -4.34 5.00 7.35
CA PHE A 31 -5.18 3.85 7.69
C PHE A 31 -4.39 2.90 8.60
N LYS A 32 -4.92 2.63 9.80
CA LYS A 32 -4.37 1.65 10.72
C LYS A 32 -4.99 0.28 10.49
N TYR A 33 -4.17 -0.77 10.47
CA TYR A 33 -4.62 -2.14 10.30
C TYR A 33 -3.93 -3.08 11.29
N ASP A 34 -4.70 -3.60 12.24
CA ASP A 34 -4.22 -4.60 13.21
C ASP A 34 -4.23 -6.01 12.60
N TYR A 35 -3.08 -6.43 12.10
CA TYR A 35 -2.92 -7.73 11.47
C TYR A 35 -2.55 -8.81 12.51
N VAL A 36 -3.47 -9.74 12.75
CA VAL A 36 -3.31 -10.83 13.75
C VAL A 36 -3.33 -12.24 13.12
N TYR A 37 -3.36 -12.32 11.79
CA TYR A 37 -3.62 -13.54 11.04
C TYR A 37 -2.34 -14.27 10.62
N ASP A 38 -2.47 -15.52 10.16
CA ASP A 38 -1.34 -16.34 9.74
C ASP A 38 -1.10 -16.25 8.23
N LEU A 39 -2.13 -15.87 7.47
CA LEU A 39 -2.07 -15.61 6.04
C LEU A 39 -2.33 -14.12 5.79
N PRO A 40 -1.52 -13.50 4.91
CA PRO A 40 -1.67 -12.09 4.58
C PRO A 40 -2.99 -11.84 3.84
N PRO A 41 -3.41 -10.57 3.73
CA PRO A 41 -4.45 -10.18 2.79
C PRO A 41 -4.10 -10.65 1.37
N LEU A 42 -5.13 -10.91 0.56
CA LEU A 42 -4.99 -11.10 -0.88
C LEU A 42 -4.67 -9.79 -1.59
N ASP A 43 -5.21 -8.67 -1.10
CA ASP A 43 -4.92 -7.34 -1.61
C ASP A 43 -5.15 -6.28 -0.53
N LEU A 44 -4.52 -5.12 -0.73
CA LEU A 44 -4.85 -3.87 -0.07
C LEU A 44 -5.32 -2.90 -1.16
N LEU A 45 -6.61 -2.63 -1.18
CA LEU A 45 -7.24 -1.86 -2.24
C LEU A 45 -7.56 -0.44 -1.77
N LEU A 46 -6.72 0.50 -2.17
CA LEU A 46 -6.92 1.92 -1.91
C LEU A 46 -7.88 2.50 -2.95
N ARG A 47 -8.90 3.21 -2.47
CA ARG A 47 -9.87 3.92 -3.32
C ARG A 47 -9.95 5.38 -2.90
N ALA A 48 -10.27 6.24 -3.85
CA ALA A 48 -10.60 7.65 -3.63
C ALA A 48 -11.42 8.17 -4.83
N LYS A 49 -11.91 9.40 -4.75
CA LYS A 49 -12.32 10.18 -5.92
C LYS A 49 -11.27 11.24 -6.21
N GLY A 50 -11.07 11.56 -7.48
CA GLY A 50 -10.09 12.55 -7.88
C GLY A 50 -10.56 13.44 -9.02
N LYS A 51 -10.01 14.66 -9.10
CA LYS A 51 -10.16 15.62 -10.20
C LYS A 51 -8.87 16.41 -10.37
N GLY A 52 -8.50 16.73 -11.62
CA GLY A 52 -7.31 17.52 -11.93
C GLY A 52 -6.03 16.68 -12.02
N LEU A 53 -4.87 17.31 -11.81
CA LEU A 53 -3.59 16.61 -11.74
C LEU A 53 -3.28 16.25 -10.28
N ILE A 54 -3.22 14.96 -9.97
CA ILE A 54 -2.99 14.44 -8.63
C ILE A 54 -1.67 13.70 -8.60
N ASN A 55 -0.71 14.18 -7.81
CA ASN A 55 0.49 13.44 -7.48
C ASN A 55 0.25 12.74 -6.15
N LEU A 56 0.38 11.42 -6.09
CA LEU A 56 0.17 10.63 -4.88
C LEU A 56 1.36 9.72 -4.57
N VAL A 57 1.55 9.49 -3.28
CA VAL A 57 2.50 8.54 -2.72
C VAL A 57 1.75 7.68 -1.70
N VAL A 58 1.94 6.36 -1.76
CA VAL A 58 1.44 5.42 -0.78
C VAL A 58 2.62 4.75 -0.10
N GLN A 59 2.68 4.84 1.23
CA GLN A 59 3.71 4.24 2.07
C GLN A 59 3.08 3.26 3.06
N LEU A 60 3.79 2.18 3.35
CA LEU A 60 3.45 1.23 4.42
C LEU A 60 4.49 1.33 5.53
N GLU A 61 4.04 1.62 6.75
CA GLU A 61 4.81 1.40 7.98
C GLU A 61 4.42 0.04 8.57
N ARG A 62 5.42 -0.80 8.82
CA ARG A 62 5.29 -2.14 9.36
C ARG A 62 5.38 -2.14 10.90
N PRO A 63 4.90 -3.19 11.58
CA PRO A 63 5.05 -3.35 13.04
C PRO A 63 6.50 -3.38 13.54
N ASP A 64 7.45 -3.73 12.68
CA ASP A 64 8.89 -3.73 12.97
C ASP A 64 9.56 -2.36 12.75
N GLY A 65 8.78 -1.33 12.41
CA GLY A 65 9.25 0.03 12.18
C GLY A 65 9.78 0.31 10.78
N LEU A 66 9.86 -0.70 9.90
CA LEU A 66 10.27 -0.49 8.52
C LEU A 66 9.21 0.29 7.74
N ARG A 67 9.66 1.23 6.90
CA ARG A 67 8.82 2.04 6.03
C ARG A 67 9.13 1.75 4.57
N ILE A 68 8.09 1.46 3.78
CA ILE A 68 8.22 1.06 2.38
C ILE A 68 7.35 1.97 1.52
N GLU A 69 7.95 2.71 0.58
CA GLU A 69 7.19 3.39 -0.46
C GLU A 69 6.66 2.34 -1.43
N LEU A 70 5.33 2.16 -1.44
CA LEU A 70 4.68 1.14 -2.25
C LEU A 70 4.41 1.64 -3.66
N VAL A 71 3.92 2.87 -3.77
CA VAL A 71 3.44 3.46 -5.03
C VAL A 71 3.74 4.95 -5.03
N LYS A 72 4.21 5.45 -6.17
CA LYS A 72 4.31 6.88 -6.48
C LYS A 72 3.81 7.13 -7.88
N LYS A 73 2.74 7.92 -8.02
CA LYS A 73 2.06 8.13 -9.32
C LYS A 73 1.55 9.55 -9.49
N ALA A 74 1.50 9.98 -10.74
CA ALA A 74 0.77 11.16 -11.19
C ALA A 74 -0.45 10.71 -12.00
N ILE A 75 -1.64 11.14 -11.61
CA ILE A 75 -2.92 10.81 -12.26
C ILE A 75 -3.55 12.12 -12.74
N ARG A 76 -3.93 12.18 -14.02
CA ARG A 76 -4.65 13.33 -14.59
C ARG A 76 -6.08 12.94 -14.90
N LEU A 77 -7.04 13.65 -14.30
CA LEU A 77 -8.47 13.42 -14.46
C LEU A 77 -9.15 14.72 -14.91
N ASN A 78 -9.85 14.67 -16.04
CA ASN A 78 -10.52 15.86 -16.61
C ASN A 78 -11.83 16.20 -15.88
N SER A 79 -12.46 15.21 -15.27
CA SER A 79 -13.65 15.34 -14.42
C SER A 79 -13.41 14.60 -13.11
N GLU A 80 -14.33 14.74 -12.16
CA GLU A 80 -14.33 13.86 -10.99
C GLU A 80 -14.50 12.41 -11.44
N ALA A 81 -13.60 11.53 -10.99
CA ALA A 81 -13.57 10.12 -11.36
C ALA A 81 -12.99 9.27 -10.22
N PRO A 82 -13.35 7.98 -10.13
CA PRO A 82 -12.80 7.09 -9.13
C PRO A 82 -11.33 6.77 -9.41
N ILE A 83 -10.52 6.76 -8.35
CA ILE A 83 -9.16 6.24 -8.32
C ILE A 83 -9.21 4.91 -7.56
N ARG A 84 -8.56 3.88 -8.13
CA ARG A 84 -8.46 2.54 -7.54
C ARG A 84 -7.05 2.01 -7.71
N LEU A 85 -6.37 1.71 -6.61
CA LEU A 85 -5.00 1.19 -6.59
C LEU A 85 -4.97 -0.13 -5.80
N SER A 86 -4.68 -1.22 -6.51
CA SER A 86 -4.45 -2.55 -5.92
C SER A 86 -2.97 -2.64 -5.55
N LEU A 87 -2.65 -2.65 -4.25
CA LEU A 87 -1.25 -2.62 -3.83
C LEU A 87 -0.53 -3.95 -4.13
N ASP A 88 -1.25 -5.06 -4.24
CA ASP A 88 -0.67 -6.32 -4.74
C ASP A 88 -0.19 -6.19 -6.21
N LYS A 89 -0.84 -5.36 -7.02
CA LYS A 89 -0.43 -5.13 -8.41
C LYS A 89 0.56 -3.99 -8.56
N GLU A 90 0.35 -2.91 -7.82
CA GLU A 90 1.05 -1.66 -8.00
C GLU A 90 2.42 -1.64 -7.30
N ALA A 91 2.60 -2.44 -6.25
CA ALA A 91 3.82 -2.43 -5.44
C ALA A 91 4.85 -3.52 -5.83
N ALA A 92 4.75 -4.10 -7.03
CA ALA A 92 5.66 -5.13 -7.52
C ALA A 92 7.15 -4.71 -7.44
N SER A 93 7.45 -3.48 -7.87
CA SER A 93 8.81 -2.94 -7.78
C SER A 93 9.28 -2.75 -6.34
N ALA A 94 8.41 -2.25 -5.46
CA ALA A 94 8.72 -2.10 -4.03
C ALA A 94 8.98 -3.46 -3.36
N SER A 95 8.20 -4.49 -3.71
CA SER A 95 8.41 -5.86 -3.26
C SER A 95 9.76 -6.41 -3.73
N SER A 96 10.10 -6.21 -5.00
CA SER A 96 11.39 -6.64 -5.56
C SER A 96 12.57 -6.01 -4.82
N ASN A 97 12.52 -4.69 -4.59
CA ASN A 97 13.56 -3.97 -3.87
C ASN A 97 13.68 -4.44 -2.41
N PHE A 98 12.54 -4.68 -1.75
CA PHE A 98 12.53 -5.20 -0.39
C PHE A 98 13.20 -6.58 -0.31
N LEU A 99 12.87 -7.48 -1.23
CA LEU A 99 13.41 -8.84 -1.28
C LEU A 99 14.91 -8.90 -1.55
N GLN A 100 15.48 -7.96 -2.32
CA GLN A 100 16.92 -7.87 -2.55
C GLN A 100 17.74 -7.71 -1.25
N THR A 101 17.11 -7.27 -0.16
CA THR A 101 17.77 -7.12 1.15
C THR A 101 17.82 -8.44 1.94
N TYR A 102 16.90 -9.37 1.66
CA TYR A 102 16.66 -10.56 2.51
C TYR A 102 16.83 -11.88 1.76
N GLU A 103 16.99 -11.85 0.44
CA GLU A 103 17.17 -13.03 -0.37
C GLU A 103 18.58 -13.13 -0.93
N ASP A 104 19.04 -14.37 -1.09
CA ASP A 104 20.27 -14.64 -1.80
C ASP A 104 20.12 -14.22 -3.29
N PRO A 105 21.08 -13.47 -3.87
CA PRO A 105 20.99 -13.02 -5.26
C PRO A 105 20.82 -14.15 -6.28
N ALA A 106 21.40 -15.34 -6.04
CA ALA A 106 21.21 -16.50 -6.91
C ALA A 106 19.81 -17.10 -6.74
N ALA A 107 19.26 -17.10 -5.53
CA ALA A 107 17.86 -17.48 -5.29
C ALA A 107 16.89 -16.56 -6.04
N LEU A 108 17.09 -15.24 -6.00
CA LEU A 108 16.25 -14.28 -6.73
C LEU A 108 16.27 -14.49 -8.25
N ARG A 109 17.42 -14.84 -8.83
CA ARG A 109 17.53 -15.15 -10.28
C ARG A 109 16.77 -16.40 -10.68
N SER A 110 16.55 -17.33 -9.75
CA SER A 110 15.81 -18.58 -10.01
C SER A 110 14.30 -18.42 -9.88
N ILE A 111 13.81 -17.26 -9.44
CA ILE A 111 12.40 -17.00 -9.18
C ILE A 111 11.87 -15.99 -10.20
N SER A 112 10.67 -16.23 -10.72
CA SER A 112 9.97 -15.23 -11.51
C SER A 112 9.41 -14.15 -10.58
N MET A 113 9.97 -12.94 -10.64
CA MET A 113 9.46 -11.82 -9.83
C MET A 113 8.01 -11.45 -10.17
N PHE A 114 7.48 -11.89 -11.32
CA PHE A 114 6.07 -11.73 -11.68
C PHE A 114 5.12 -12.62 -10.89
N THR A 115 5.62 -13.68 -10.23
CA THR A 115 4.82 -14.58 -9.39
C THR A 115 4.87 -14.22 -7.91
N VAL A 116 5.73 -13.28 -7.53
CA VAL A 116 5.83 -12.77 -6.17
C VAL A 116 4.68 -11.81 -5.93
N LYS A 117 3.89 -12.06 -4.88
CA LYS A 117 2.83 -11.17 -4.44
C LYS A 117 3.36 -10.14 -3.44
N PRO A 118 3.30 -8.84 -3.72
CA PRO A 118 3.76 -7.80 -2.81
C PRO A 118 3.18 -7.89 -1.40
N VAL A 119 1.88 -8.20 -1.27
CA VAL A 119 1.27 -8.33 0.07
C VAL A 119 1.84 -9.50 0.86
N GLU A 120 2.22 -10.61 0.21
CA GLU A 120 2.91 -11.72 0.88
C GLU A 120 4.28 -11.30 1.39
N THR A 121 5.00 -10.48 0.62
CA THR A 121 6.30 -9.92 0.99
C THR A 121 6.21 -8.97 2.19
N PHE A 122 5.26 -8.03 2.17
CA PHE A 122 5.21 -6.95 3.17
C PHE A 122 4.63 -7.38 4.51
N PHE A 123 3.81 -8.44 4.52
CA PHE A 123 3.22 -9.02 5.73
C PHE A 123 4.04 -10.17 6.32
N ALA A 124 5.22 -10.44 5.74
CA ALA A 124 6.19 -11.38 6.28
C ALA A 124 7.28 -10.68 7.10
N ARG A 125 7.84 -11.40 8.08
CA ARG A 125 9.03 -10.96 8.83
C ARG A 125 10.20 -10.74 7.88
N ALA A 126 10.96 -9.69 8.17
CA ALA A 126 12.13 -9.27 7.42
C ALA A 126 13.35 -10.13 7.78
N GLU A 127 13.38 -11.37 7.28
CA GLU A 127 14.40 -12.38 7.63
C GLU A 127 14.93 -13.07 6.37
N GLN A 128 16.11 -13.71 6.47
CA GLN A 128 16.71 -14.41 5.33
C GLN A 128 15.82 -15.53 4.79
N GLY A 129 15.67 -15.61 3.46
CA GLY A 129 14.86 -16.65 2.81
C GLY A 129 13.34 -16.44 2.93
N LEU A 130 12.92 -15.18 3.10
CA LEU A 130 11.53 -14.71 3.19
C LEU A 130 10.58 -15.39 2.20
N ILE A 131 10.95 -15.52 0.91
CA ILE A 131 10.11 -16.08 -0.14
C ILE A 131 9.82 -17.57 0.11
N ARG A 132 10.80 -18.32 0.61
CA ARG A 132 10.67 -19.78 0.77
C ARG A 132 9.86 -20.17 1.99
N ASN A 133 10.01 -19.42 3.08
CA ASN A 133 9.33 -19.69 4.34
C ASN A 133 8.85 -18.40 5.00
N PRO A 134 7.85 -17.73 4.43
CA PRO A 134 7.36 -16.47 4.98
C PRO A 134 6.69 -16.72 6.33
N LEU A 135 7.26 -16.12 7.39
CA LEU A 135 6.64 -16.08 8.70
C LEU A 135 5.82 -14.79 8.84
N PRO A 136 4.56 -14.84 9.32
CA PRO A 136 3.73 -13.66 9.43
C PRO A 136 4.32 -12.66 10.44
N LEU A 137 4.37 -11.40 10.03
CA LEU A 137 4.68 -10.27 10.93
C LEU A 137 3.37 -9.69 11.44
N LYS A 138 2.92 -10.17 12.60
CA LYS A 138 1.69 -9.67 13.25
C LYS A 138 1.94 -8.34 13.94
N GLY A 139 0.94 -7.47 13.96
CA GLY A 139 0.97 -6.17 14.63
C GLY A 139 0.20 -5.09 13.87
N GLU A 140 0.34 -3.86 14.33
CA GLU A 140 -0.28 -2.69 13.70
C GLU A 140 0.53 -2.26 12.46
N TYR A 141 -0.12 -2.26 11.31
CA TYR A 141 0.38 -1.65 10.08
C TYR A 141 -0.25 -0.28 9.90
N ARG A 142 0.49 0.66 9.30
CA ARG A 142 -0.05 1.97 8.91
C ARG A 142 0.16 2.20 7.43
N LEU A 143 -0.93 2.35 6.68
CA LEU A 143 -0.89 2.74 5.28
C LEU A 143 -1.10 4.26 5.20
N LYS A 144 -0.07 4.99 4.78
CA LYS A 144 -0.11 6.43 4.61
C LYS A 144 -0.26 6.80 3.13
N LEU A 145 -1.34 7.47 2.79
CA LEU A 145 -1.55 8.16 1.53
C LEU A 145 -1.18 9.63 1.72
N THR A 146 -0.29 10.14 0.88
CA THR A 146 -0.04 11.58 0.73
C THR A 146 -0.32 11.97 -0.71
N SER A 147 -1.05 13.06 -0.92
CA SER A 147 -1.31 13.56 -2.26
C SER A 147 -1.26 15.08 -2.36
N VAL A 148 -0.91 15.56 -3.55
CA VAL A 148 -0.97 16.97 -3.96
C VAL A 148 -1.77 17.04 -5.26
N ALA A 149 -2.96 17.62 -5.20
CA ALA A 149 -3.81 17.92 -6.34
C ALA A 149 -3.58 19.36 -6.80
N VAL A 150 -3.42 19.58 -8.11
CA VAL A 150 -3.12 20.90 -8.71
C VAL A 150 -4.11 21.22 -9.83
N GLY A 151 -4.63 22.45 -9.81
CA GLY A 151 -5.56 23.00 -10.79
C GLY A 151 -6.85 23.53 -10.17
N GLY A 152 -7.62 24.30 -10.94
CA GLY A 152 -8.90 24.86 -10.50
C GLY A 152 -9.90 23.76 -10.12
N GLY A 153 -10.25 23.67 -8.83
CA GLY A 153 -11.12 22.62 -8.31
C GLY A 153 -10.51 21.21 -8.36
N ALA A 154 -9.19 21.10 -8.44
CA ALA A 154 -8.49 19.83 -8.32
C ALA A 154 -8.59 19.31 -6.88
N ALA A 155 -8.87 18.02 -6.73
CA ALA A 155 -9.02 17.41 -5.42
C ALA A 155 -8.79 15.90 -5.46
N LEU A 156 -8.40 15.34 -4.32
CA LEU A 156 -8.56 13.95 -3.95
C LEU A 156 -9.46 13.90 -2.70
N THR A 157 -10.54 13.13 -2.76
CA THR A 157 -11.52 13.04 -1.67
C THR A 157 -11.92 11.59 -1.39
N ASP A 158 -12.55 11.38 -0.24
CA ASP A 158 -13.09 10.09 0.20
C ASP A 158 -12.07 8.93 0.13
N PRO A 159 -10.82 9.08 0.60
CA PRO A 159 -9.88 7.98 0.58
C PRO A 159 -10.37 6.87 1.52
N SER A 160 -10.36 5.63 1.05
CA SER A 160 -10.73 4.44 1.82
C SER A 160 -9.80 3.28 1.47
N LEU A 161 -9.57 2.39 2.44
CA LEU A 161 -8.76 1.20 2.26
C LEU A 161 -9.61 -0.05 2.48
N THR A 162 -9.59 -0.98 1.53
CA THR A 162 -10.14 -2.32 1.73
C THR A 162 -9.01 -3.32 1.86
N VAL A 163 -9.02 -4.08 2.95
CA VAL A 163 -8.24 -5.31 3.11
C VAL A 163 -9.10 -6.44 2.55
N ALA A 164 -8.60 -7.19 1.58
CA ALA A 164 -9.32 -8.26 0.89
C ALA A 164 -8.60 -9.61 0.99
#